data_AF-A0AAV4VIM6-F1
#
_entry.id   AF-A0AAV4VIM6-F1
#
_cell.length_a   1.000
_cell.length_b   1.000
_cell.length_c   1.000
_cell.angle_alpha   90.00
_cell.angle_beta   90.00
_cell.angle_gamma   90.00
#
_symmetry.space_group_name_H-M   'P 1'
#
loop_
_entity.id
_entity.type
_entity.pdbx_description
1 polymer ?
#
loop_
_entity_poly.entity_id
_entity_poly.type
_entity_poly.pdbx_seq_one_letter_code
_entity_poly.pdbx_strand_id
1 'polypeptide(L)'
;MWFITFVILQILFVSGFVSAEDEEISTEMLQDVLCNEDNAELATIAMDCFDSQNTEDFHPALQSCNGIEEVNSQMLREWYCSHTPEEIQSADDCAAEMMEDKVDVYVQFLAEYMSCIDSKLEEEEKRK
;
A
#
# COMPACT_ATOMS: atom_id res chain seq x y z
N MET A 1 12.51 3.17 12.52
CA MET A 1 12.19 4.58 12.20
C MET A 1 10.81 4.56 11.57
N TRP A 2 9.84 5.26 12.18
CA TRP A 2 8.40 5.16 11.93
C TRP A 2 7.98 6.01 10.73
N PHE A 3 8.31 5.57 9.52
CA PHE A 3 8.02 6.33 8.29
C PHE A 3 6.70 5.93 7.61
N ILE A 4 6.25 4.69 7.83
CA ILE A 4 4.98 4.16 7.27
C ILE A 4 3.78 4.61 8.12
N THR A 5 4.00 4.90 9.40
CA THR A 5 2.95 5.17 10.39
C THR A 5 2.18 6.47 10.16
N PHE A 6 2.76 7.46 9.48
CA PHE A 6 2.12 8.77 9.33
C PHE A 6 1.16 8.88 8.13
N VAL A 7 1.32 8.01 7.14
CA VAL A 7 0.64 8.18 5.85
C VAL A 7 -0.71 7.48 5.84
N ILE A 8 -0.81 6.27 6.36
CA ILE A 8 -2.04 5.47 6.29
C ILE A 8 -2.99 5.77 7.47
N LEU A 9 -2.53 6.51 8.48
CA LEU A 9 -3.33 7.02 9.59
C LEU A 9 -4.48 7.93 9.12
N GLN A 10 -4.55 8.31 7.84
CA GLN A 10 -5.68 9.05 7.25
C GLN A 10 -6.72 8.13 6.58
N ILE A 11 -6.34 6.95 6.05
CA ILE A 11 -7.30 6.01 5.40
C ILE A 11 -8.27 5.42 6.44
N LEU A 12 -7.77 5.10 7.64
CA LEU A 12 -8.59 4.50 8.70
C LEU A 12 -9.56 5.48 9.38
N PHE A 13 -9.43 6.79 9.14
CA PHE A 13 -10.32 7.79 9.75
C PHE A 13 -11.66 7.98 9.03
N VAL A 14 -11.81 7.51 7.78
CA VAL A 14 -13.03 7.74 6.98
C VAL A 14 -14.11 6.68 7.26
N SER A 15 -13.75 5.49 7.77
CA SER A 15 -14.72 4.42 8.06
C SER A 15 -14.66 3.91 9.51
N GLY A 16 -15.00 4.78 10.47
CA GLY A 16 -15.76 4.38 11.66
C GLY A 16 -15.19 3.36 12.66
N PHE A 17 -13.89 3.05 12.67
CA PHE A 17 -13.27 2.25 13.72
C PHE A 17 -11.97 2.91 14.21
N VAL A 18 -12.05 3.70 15.28
CA VAL A 18 -10.88 4.05 16.10
C VAL A 18 -11.24 3.85 17.55
N SER A 19 -10.88 2.66 18.06
CA SER A 19 -10.59 2.43 19.47
C SER A 19 -9.19 1.83 19.52
N ALA A 20 -8.35 2.39 20.39
CA ALA A 20 -6.94 2.06 20.69
C ALA A 20 -5.94 2.55 19.62
N GLU A 21 -5.23 3.66 19.85
CA GLU A 21 -3.95 3.74 20.61
C GLU A 21 -2.78 3.09 19.84
N ASP A 22 -2.00 3.92 19.13
CA ASP A 22 -0.61 3.65 18.66
C ASP A 22 -0.31 2.30 17.98
N GLU A 23 -1.05 1.93 16.92
CA GLU A 23 -0.68 0.76 16.10
C GLU A 23 -0.06 1.19 14.75
N GLU A 24 1.25 0.96 14.62
CA GLU A 24 1.90 0.72 13.33
C GLU A 24 1.02 -0.23 12.51
N ILE A 25 0.71 0.16 11.27
CA ILE A 25 -0.02 -0.74 10.39
C ILE A 25 0.86 -1.93 10.10
N SER A 26 0.42 -3.06 10.62
CA SER A 26 1.09 -4.32 10.43
C SER A 26 0.86 -4.81 9.01
N THR A 27 1.82 -5.59 8.54
CA THR A 27 1.72 -6.38 7.31
C THR A 27 0.42 -7.19 7.23
N GLU A 28 -0.10 -7.64 8.38
CA GLU A 28 -1.37 -8.37 8.47
C GLU A 28 -2.57 -7.51 8.11
N MET A 29 -2.61 -6.24 8.53
CA MET A 29 -3.69 -5.32 8.17
C MET A 29 -3.65 -4.98 6.68
N LEU A 30 -2.46 -4.81 6.10
CA LEU A 30 -2.31 -4.57 4.66
C LEU A 30 -2.76 -5.80 3.85
N GLN A 31 -2.41 -7.01 4.29
CA GLN A 31 -2.92 -8.24 3.69
C GLN A 31 -4.43 -8.36 3.79
N ASP A 32 -5.04 -8.05 4.94
CA ASP A 32 -6.49 -8.10 5.09
C ASP A 32 -7.19 -7.14 4.13
N VAL A 33 -6.69 -5.92 3.97
CA VAL A 33 -7.24 -4.95 3.01
C VAL A 33 -7.13 -5.44 1.57
N LEU A 34 -6.01 -6.01 1.15
CA LEU A 34 -5.78 -6.41 -0.24
C LEU A 34 -6.40 -7.76 -0.61
N CYS A 35 -6.50 -8.68 0.35
CA CYS A 35 -6.78 -10.09 0.10
C CYS A 35 -8.16 -10.53 0.59
N ASN A 36 -8.78 -9.81 1.53
CA ASN A 36 -10.12 -10.15 2.01
C ASN A 36 -11.20 -9.66 1.04
N GLU A 37 -12.20 -10.52 0.77
CA GLU A 37 -13.34 -10.19 -0.11
C GLU A 37 -14.21 -9.07 0.47
N ASP A 38 -14.29 -8.96 1.79
CA ASP A 38 -15.04 -7.89 2.47
C ASP A 38 -14.47 -6.50 2.15
N ASN A 39 -13.17 -6.45 1.81
CA ASN A 39 -12.46 -5.23 1.44
C ASN A 39 -12.32 -5.06 -0.09
N ALA A 40 -13.01 -5.86 -0.91
CA ALA A 40 -12.81 -5.88 -2.36
C ALA A 40 -12.98 -4.51 -3.05
N GLU A 41 -13.94 -3.69 -2.60
CA GLU A 41 -14.15 -2.33 -3.12
C GLU A 41 -12.92 -1.43 -2.83
N LEU A 42 -12.44 -1.44 -1.60
CA LEU A 42 -11.26 -0.69 -1.18
C LEU A 42 -9.99 -1.20 -1.87
N ALA A 43 -9.83 -2.52 -1.99
CA ALA A 43 -8.73 -3.15 -2.71
C ALA A 43 -8.72 -2.74 -4.19
N THR A 44 -9.88 -2.66 -4.85
CA THR A 44 -9.99 -2.17 -6.23
C THR A 44 -9.58 -0.71 -6.34
N ILE A 45 -10.04 0.16 -5.45
CA ILE A 45 -9.65 1.57 -5.45
C ILE A 45 -8.13 1.73 -5.25
N ALA A 46 -7.57 1.01 -4.29
CA ALA A 46 -6.14 0.97 -4.02
C ALA A 46 -5.34 0.52 -5.25
N MET A 47 -5.73 -0.59 -5.88
CA MET A 47 -5.06 -1.11 -7.08
C MET A 47 -5.14 -0.14 -8.26
N ASP A 48 -6.31 0.43 -8.54
CA ASP A 48 -6.49 1.44 -9.59
C ASP A 48 -5.58 2.66 -9.36
N CYS A 49 -5.48 3.10 -8.10
CA CYS A 49 -4.63 4.23 -7.75
C CYS A 49 -3.15 3.88 -7.93
N PHE A 50 -2.73 2.67 -7.56
CA PHE A 50 -1.35 2.22 -7.76
C PHE A 50 -0.98 2.22 -9.25
N ASP A 51 -1.82 1.65 -10.12
CA ASP A 51 -1.57 1.59 -11.56
C ASP A 51 -1.56 2.96 -12.26
N SER A 52 -2.17 3.97 -11.62
CA SER A 52 -2.15 5.34 -12.13
C SER A 52 -0.87 6.11 -11.79
N GLN A 53 -0.04 5.58 -10.88
CA GLN A 53 1.21 6.23 -10.45
C GLN A 53 2.39 5.83 -11.35
N ASN A 54 3.44 6.66 -11.33
CA ASN A 54 4.72 6.28 -11.89
C ASN A 54 5.50 5.41 -10.89
N THR A 55 5.65 4.12 -11.20
CA THR A 55 6.35 3.16 -10.34
C THR A 55 7.77 2.81 -10.79
N GLU A 56 8.29 3.45 -11.85
CA GLU A 56 9.58 3.09 -12.45
C GLU A 56 10.73 3.10 -11.45
N ASP A 57 10.71 4.04 -10.50
CA ASP A 57 11.74 4.16 -9.47
C ASP A 57 11.75 3.02 -8.45
N PHE A 58 10.62 2.32 -8.27
CA PHE A 58 10.44 1.20 -7.36
C PHE A 58 10.67 -0.16 -8.03
N HIS A 59 10.63 -0.22 -9.38
CA HIS A 59 10.79 -1.48 -10.11
C HIS A 59 12.03 -2.28 -9.70
N PRO A 60 13.23 -1.68 -9.55
CA PRO A 60 14.41 -2.43 -9.16
C PRO A 60 14.28 -3.07 -7.77
N ALA A 61 13.64 -2.36 -6.83
CA ALA A 61 13.43 -2.86 -5.47
C ALA A 61 12.40 -4.00 -5.48
N LEU A 62 11.27 -3.83 -6.17
CA LEU A 62 10.22 -4.86 -6.27
C LEU A 62 10.69 -6.12 -7.00
N GLN A 63 11.50 -5.96 -8.06
CA GLN A 63 12.12 -7.09 -8.75
C GLN A 63 13.14 -7.81 -7.85
N SER A 64 13.98 -7.09 -7.12
CA SER A 64 15.07 -7.70 -6.34
C SER A 64 14.58 -8.32 -5.02
N CYS A 65 13.63 -7.67 -4.35
CA CYS A 65 13.17 -8.06 -3.01
C CYS A 65 11.93 -8.95 -3.06
N ASN A 66 11.00 -8.70 -3.98
CA ASN A 66 9.74 -9.45 -4.09
C ASN A 66 9.76 -10.44 -5.26
N GLY A 67 10.72 -10.35 -6.19
CA GLY A 67 10.76 -11.21 -7.38
C GLY A 67 9.67 -10.90 -8.41
N ILE A 68 9.05 -9.72 -8.32
CA ILE A 68 7.95 -9.30 -9.20
C ILE A 68 8.57 -8.80 -10.52
N GLU A 69 8.49 -9.59 -11.59
CA GLU A 69 9.08 -9.24 -12.89
C GLU A 69 8.38 -8.05 -13.55
N GLU A 70 7.05 -8.02 -13.51
CA GLU A 70 6.20 -6.94 -14.00
C GLU A 70 5.52 -6.24 -12.84
N VAL A 71 5.90 -4.99 -12.58
CA VAL A 71 5.31 -4.20 -11.51
C VAL A 71 4.01 -3.58 -12.00
N ASN A 72 2.90 -4.15 -11.55
CA ASN A 72 1.55 -3.62 -11.67
C ASN A 72 0.74 -4.05 -10.44
N SER A 73 -0.40 -3.43 -10.23
CA SER A 73 -1.25 -3.65 -9.05
C SER A 73 -1.70 -5.10 -8.90
N GLN A 74 -1.96 -5.79 -10.01
CA GLN A 74 -2.37 -7.19 -10.01
C GLN A 74 -1.25 -8.09 -9.50
N MET A 75 -0.03 -7.96 -10.05
CA MET A 75 1.11 -8.76 -9.62
C MET A 75 1.50 -8.48 -8.17
N LEU A 76 1.41 -7.21 -7.76
CA LEU A 76 1.64 -6.82 -6.38
C LEU A 76 0.61 -7.48 -5.45
N ARG A 77 -0.68 -7.40 -5.79
CA ARG A 77 -1.74 -8.05 -5.00
C ARG A 77 -1.57 -9.56 -4.93
N GLU A 78 -1.33 -10.22 -6.06
CA GLU A 78 -1.09 -11.66 -6.10
C GLU A 78 0.10 -12.06 -5.23
N TRP A 79 1.16 -11.25 -5.22
CA TRP A 79 2.32 -11.46 -4.36
C TRP A 79 1.95 -11.31 -2.88
N TYR A 80 1.35 -10.20 -2.46
CA TYR A 80 0.93 -9.98 -1.07
C TYR A 80 -0.05 -11.05 -0.57
N CYS A 81 -0.95 -11.56 -1.44
CA CYS A 81 -1.93 -12.58 -1.04
C CYS A 81 -1.40 -14.02 -1.08
N SER A 82 -0.20 -14.25 -1.63
CA SER A 82 0.41 -15.59 -1.74
C SER A 82 1.56 -15.82 -0.75
N HIS A 83 2.00 -14.79 -0.04
CA HIS A 83 3.11 -14.84 0.90
C HIS A 83 2.64 -14.68 2.35
N THR A 84 3.44 -15.14 3.29
CA THR A 84 3.20 -14.95 4.72
C THR A 84 3.56 -13.53 5.18
N PRO A 85 2.99 -13.05 6.31
CA PRO A 85 3.39 -11.75 6.86
C PRO A 85 4.90 -11.59 7.09
N GLU A 86 5.59 -12.67 7.48
CA GLU A 86 7.04 -12.65 7.70
C GLU A 86 7.82 -12.47 6.39
N GLU A 87 7.40 -13.16 5.32
CA GLU A 87 8.01 -13.02 3.99
C GLU A 87 7.77 -11.61 3.41
N ILE A 88 6.58 -11.07 3.62
CA ILE A 88 6.23 -9.71 3.21
C ILE A 88 7.07 -8.69 3.98
N GLN A 89 7.14 -8.80 5.30
CA GLN A 89 7.97 -7.90 6.12
C GLN A 89 9.43 -7.95 5.66
N SER A 90 9.97 -9.14 5.39
CA SER A 90 11.35 -9.28 4.92
C SER A 90 11.58 -8.63 3.55
N ALA A 91 10.61 -8.68 2.65
CA ALA A 91 10.73 -8.04 1.35
C ALA A 91 10.57 -6.51 1.45
N ASP A 92 9.67 -6.03 2.31
CA ASP A 92 9.49 -4.62 2.58
C ASP A 92 10.74 -4.00 3.22
N ASP A 93 11.38 -4.70 4.16
CA ASP A 93 12.67 -4.28 4.76
C ASP A 93 13.77 -4.19 3.70
N CYS A 94 13.88 -5.18 2.81
CA CYS A 94 14.80 -5.16 1.68
C CYS A 94 14.53 -3.98 0.73
N ALA A 95 13.27 -3.74 0.39
CA ALA A 95 12.89 -2.64 -0.50
C ALA A 95 13.19 -1.28 0.14
N ALA A 96 12.96 -1.14 1.46
CA ALA A 96 13.29 0.06 2.21
C ALA A 96 14.80 0.36 2.20
N GLU A 97 15.65 -0.65 2.41
CA GLU A 97 17.10 -0.49 2.29
C GLU A 97 17.53 -0.04 0.88
N MET A 98 16.94 -0.62 -0.17
CA MET A 98 17.25 -0.23 -1.55
C MET A 98 16.76 1.17 -1.93
N MET A 99 15.77 1.70 -1.20
CA MET A 99 15.14 2.99 -1.44
C MET A 99 15.58 4.06 -0.44
N GLU A 100 16.56 3.79 0.42
CA GLU A 100 17.03 4.72 1.46
C GLU A 100 17.49 6.07 0.89
N ASP A 101 18.15 6.07 -0.27
CA ASP A 101 18.59 7.28 -0.97
C ASP A 101 17.47 7.95 -1.80
N LYS A 102 16.28 7.34 -1.84
CA LYS A 102 15.11 7.77 -2.63
C LYS A 102 13.90 8.11 -1.76
N VAL A 103 14.13 8.46 -0.48
CA VAL A 103 13.05 8.79 0.47
C VAL A 103 12.10 9.86 -0.06
N ASP A 104 12.59 10.92 -0.69
CA ASP A 104 11.73 11.99 -1.23
C ASP A 104 10.78 11.47 -2.33
N VAL A 105 11.28 10.56 -3.18
CA VAL A 105 10.48 9.92 -4.25
C VAL A 105 9.40 9.03 -3.65
N TYR A 106 9.75 8.24 -2.63
CA TYR A 106 8.80 7.39 -1.93
C TYR A 106 7.73 8.20 -1.19
N VAL A 107 8.10 9.29 -0.52
CA VAL A 107 7.15 10.18 0.15
C VAL A 107 6.22 10.85 -0.85
N GLN A 108 6.73 11.30 -2.00
CA GLN A 108 5.90 11.87 -3.06
C GLN A 108 4.91 10.84 -3.61
N PHE A 109 5.39 9.64 -3.94
CA PHE A 109 4.54 8.53 -4.39
C PHE A 109 3.43 8.24 -3.38
N LEU A 110 3.76 8.13 -2.10
CA LEU A 110 2.78 7.90 -1.05
C LEU A 110 1.73 9.02 -0.97
N ALA A 111 2.14 10.28 -1.07
CA ALA A 111 1.20 11.41 -1.06
C ALA A 111 0.23 11.37 -2.26
N GLU A 112 0.75 11.09 -3.46
CA GLU A 112 -0.06 11.00 -4.69
C GLU A 112 -1.00 9.79 -4.66
N TYR A 113 -0.51 8.64 -4.19
CA TYR A 113 -1.27 7.40 -4.03
C TYR A 113 -2.45 7.59 -3.06
N MET A 114 -2.18 8.17 -1.89
CA MET A 114 -3.19 8.45 -0.87
C MET A 114 -4.23 9.46 -1.37
N SER A 115 -3.77 10.54 -2.02
CA SER A 115 -4.68 11.54 -2.59
C SER A 115 -5.60 10.93 -3.66
N CYS A 116 -5.13 9.94 -4.41
CA CYS A 116 -5.95 9.21 -5.37
C CYS A 116 -7.03 8.38 -4.66
N ILE A 117 -6.65 7.63 -3.62
CA ILE A 117 -7.59 6.79 -2.85
C ILE A 117 -8.70 7.65 -2.25
N ASP A 118 -8.34 8.75 -1.57
CA ASP A 118 -9.29 9.67 -0.95
C ASP A 118 -10.27 10.25 -1.98
N SER A 119 -9.75 10.69 -3.14
CA SER A 119 -10.59 11.21 -4.22
C SER A 119 -11.58 10.18 -4.74
N LYS A 120 -11.15 8.92 -4.94
CA LYS A 120 -12.02 7.84 -5.42
C LYS A 120 -13.06 7.43 -4.37
N LEU A 121 -12.69 7.39 -3.09
CA LEU A 121 -13.61 7.09 -2.00
C LEU A 121 -14.71 8.15 -1.90
N GLU A 122 -14.36 9.44 -1.95
CA GLU A 122 -15.36 10.51 -1.97
C GLU A 122 -16.32 10.42 -3.16
N GLU A 123 -15.84 10.00 -4.33
CA GLU A 123 -16.67 9.81 -5.52
C GLU A 123 -17.63 8.62 -5.40
N GLU A 124 -17.23 7.54 -4.72
CA GLU A 124 -18.12 6.41 -4.43
C GLU A 124 -19.17 6.78 -3.39
N GLU A 125 -18.81 7.52 -2.34
CA GLU A 125 -19.77 8.03 -1.34
C GLU A 125 -20.83 8.94 -1.97
N LYS A 126 -20.44 9.81 -2.90
CA LYS A 126 -21.37 10.69 -3.63
C LYS A 126 -22.30 9.93 -4.58
N ARG A 127 -21.97 8.69 -4.94
CA ARG A 127 -22.75 7.83 -5.85
C ARG A 127 -23.76 6.93 -5.12
N LYS A 128 -23.54 6.64 -3.84
CA LYS A 128 -24.43 5.83 -2.98
C LYS A 128 -25.60 6.67 -2.42
#